data_AF-A0A1V3NK14-F1
#
_entry.id   AF-A0A1V3NK14-F1
#
_cell.length_a   1.000
_cell.length_b   1.000
_cell.length_c   1.000
_cell.angle_alpha   90.00
_cell.angle_beta   90.00
_cell.angle_gamma   90.00
#
_symmetry.space_group_name_H-M   'P 1'
#
loop_
_entity.id
_entity.type
_entity.pdbx_description
1 polymer ?
#
loop_
_entity_poly.entity_id
_entity_poly.type
_entity_poly.pdbx_seq_one_letter_code
_entity_poly.pdbx_strand_id
1 'polypeptide(L)'
;MLLALQFPFADARPFLNQGPARLSAPAWPIPIPQNEFVRGFGAVRSRARGAPVGGVFSQDFYFAGSKAAIKLPGLGDAPVGPPAAGLRLRGAFRRFFCDGGAVSRVEIGLGLEGAFAVDGDGLLGAIRDVLRLPTAVKQLDGMPQRQPLGRQGAALAKLYAQATSHTTDLTKPMAPANFVWPGFPVVVVEYEIDPASGLAELTSVPARSDLIQPDKVGGLTVAHLTLAMDGRNIGIWLIGHTRQDADAARRLRLCVLRLHAEQQALGQMLRWMAKGTIQYQPHTPTADRLEEYLNQATHTIFQKARNGVEQISLRNIMAAYDWVMSPSERAVLLQQLEQARRQVRLKLERFTQLQGGEPRQMYVEIAGNITGGNLTIMGTGPQQTVNIDYGQGNTFNGDAIAAGYIKDSFNIASGAGDNKLQDALTELTKTVAEMAQKLDADQQRQATRKLKALTEEATDPNPDKSALKFNGKGLIEAAKTVAEMVGPVTTAVKGVLALLGIAL
;
A
#
# COMPACT_ATOMS: atom_id res chain seq x y z
N MET A 1 -8.05 12.00 19.12
CA MET A 1 -7.04 11.36 18.24
C MET A 1 -6.54 12.30 17.14
N LEU A 2 -5.32 12.08 16.64
CA LEU A 2 -4.76 12.74 15.46
C LEU A 2 -4.49 11.71 14.35
N LEU A 3 -5.04 11.93 13.16
CA LEU A 3 -4.76 11.17 11.95
C LEU A 3 -3.87 12.00 11.01
N ALA A 4 -2.67 11.52 10.74
CA ALA A 4 -1.70 12.14 9.84
C ALA A 4 -1.52 11.29 8.58
N LEU A 5 -2.00 11.80 7.45
CA LEU A 5 -1.81 11.21 6.13
C LEU A 5 -0.62 11.88 5.43
N GLN A 6 0.28 11.07 4.86
CA GLN A 6 1.41 11.56 4.08
C GLN A 6 1.37 11.03 2.64
N PHE A 7 1.70 11.91 1.69
CA PHE A 7 1.97 11.59 0.29
C PHE A 7 3.45 11.90 -0.01
N PRO A 8 4.33 10.89 -0.06
CA PRO A 8 5.73 11.08 -0.40
C PRO A 8 5.93 11.23 -1.91
N PHE A 9 6.96 11.96 -2.32
CA PHE A 9 7.38 12.16 -3.70
C PHE A 9 8.87 11.88 -3.83
N ALA A 10 9.24 11.21 -4.92
CA ALA A 10 10.63 11.08 -5.35
C ALA A 10 10.88 12.04 -6.53
N ASP A 11 11.92 12.87 -6.45
CA ASP A 11 12.27 13.85 -7.48
C ASP A 11 13.66 13.55 -8.08
N ALA A 12 13.69 13.13 -9.35
CA ALA A 12 14.93 12.82 -10.06
C ALA A 12 15.62 14.05 -10.64
N ARG A 13 14.92 15.19 -10.79
CA ARG A 13 15.44 16.36 -11.51
C ARG A 13 16.81 16.86 -11.00
N PRO A 14 17.12 16.83 -9.69
CA PRO A 14 18.45 17.20 -9.21
C PRO A 14 19.61 16.34 -9.73
N PHE A 15 19.31 15.13 -10.22
CA PHE A 15 20.29 14.12 -10.65
C PHE A 15 20.32 13.90 -12.17
N LEU A 16 19.68 14.77 -12.94
CA LEU A 16 19.72 14.71 -14.40
C LEU A 16 20.83 15.61 -14.94
N ASN A 17 21.61 15.08 -15.90
CA ASN A 17 22.60 15.88 -16.63
C ASN A 17 21.94 16.84 -17.62
N GLN A 18 20.79 16.43 -18.18
CA GLN A 18 19.96 17.21 -19.09
C GLN A 18 18.50 16.97 -18.73
N GLY A 19 17.69 18.02 -18.66
CA GLY A 19 16.28 17.91 -18.31
C GLY A 19 15.69 19.17 -17.69
N PRO A 20 14.40 19.12 -17.31
CA PRO A 20 13.76 20.24 -16.64
C PRO A 20 14.42 20.49 -15.28
N ALA A 21 14.93 21.70 -15.09
CA ALA A 21 15.53 22.08 -13.83
C ALA A 21 14.46 22.34 -12.77
N ARG A 22 14.78 21.99 -11.52
CA ARG A 22 14.03 22.48 -10.37
C ARG A 22 14.46 23.92 -10.08
N LEU A 23 13.52 24.77 -9.72
CA LEU A 23 13.81 26.12 -9.24
C LEU A 23 14.76 26.07 -8.04
N SER A 24 15.66 27.05 -7.96
CA SER A 24 16.58 27.22 -6.83
C SER A 24 15.90 27.72 -5.56
N ALA A 25 14.73 28.35 -5.68
CA ALA A 25 13.92 28.83 -4.58
C ALA A 25 12.61 28.00 -4.43
N PRO A 26 12.18 27.66 -3.20
CA PRO A 26 12.87 27.92 -1.93
C PRO A 26 14.20 27.18 -1.79
N ALA A 27 15.14 27.75 -1.03
CA ALA A 27 16.48 27.21 -0.84
C ALA A 27 16.51 26.02 0.14
N TRP A 28 15.76 24.95 -0.17
CA TRP A 28 15.70 23.74 0.66
C TRP A 28 17.09 23.11 0.83
N PRO A 29 17.42 22.54 2.01
CA PRO A 29 16.56 22.36 3.19
C PRO A 29 16.53 23.55 4.17
N ILE A 30 17.17 24.68 3.84
CA ILE A 30 17.29 25.86 4.72
C ILE A 30 16.67 27.09 4.04
N PRO A 31 15.36 27.04 3.70
CA PRO A 31 14.70 28.15 3.06
C PRO A 31 14.57 29.35 4.01
N ILE A 32 14.31 30.55 3.46
CA ILE A 32 14.04 31.75 4.25
C ILE A 32 12.53 31.83 4.57
N PRO A 33 12.10 31.58 5.83
CA PRO A 33 10.68 31.59 6.17
C PRO A 33 10.04 32.94 5.90
N GLN A 34 8.77 32.93 5.51
CA GLN A 34 7.95 34.11 5.18
C GLN A 34 8.38 34.86 3.91
N ASN A 35 9.64 34.76 3.48
CA ASN A 35 10.14 35.38 2.25
C ASN A 35 10.01 34.44 1.04
N GLU A 36 10.22 33.14 1.24
CA GLU A 36 10.11 32.14 0.18
C GLU A 36 8.76 31.42 0.21
N PHE A 37 8.34 30.90 -0.95
CA PHE A 37 7.08 30.18 -1.10
C PHE A 37 7.17 29.12 -2.20
N VAL A 38 6.26 28.14 -2.16
CA VAL A 38 6.09 27.17 -3.24
C VAL A 38 4.80 27.50 -3.98
N ARG A 39 4.88 27.76 -5.28
CA ARG A 39 3.73 28.13 -6.14
C ARG A 39 2.61 27.10 -6.02
N GLY A 40 1.38 27.55 -5.86
CA GLY A 40 0.22 26.66 -5.68
C GLY A 40 0.10 26.01 -4.30
N PHE A 41 1.15 26.02 -3.46
CA PHE A 41 1.10 25.56 -2.07
C PHE A 41 0.90 26.73 -1.11
N GLY A 42 1.93 27.58 -0.94
CA GLY A 42 1.93 28.69 0.00
C GLY A 42 3.33 29.07 0.51
N ALA A 43 3.36 30.05 1.41
CA ALA A 43 4.60 30.56 2.04
C ALA A 43 5.29 29.50 2.91
N VAL A 44 6.62 29.54 2.93
CA VAL A 44 7.48 28.78 3.83
C VAL A 44 7.34 29.30 5.26
N ARG A 45 7.27 28.38 6.22
CA ARG A 45 7.11 28.64 7.65
C ARG A 45 7.97 27.69 8.46
N SER A 46 8.26 28.08 9.69
CA SER A 46 8.91 27.22 10.69
C SER A 46 7.87 26.49 11.53
N ARG A 47 8.21 25.29 12.02
CA ARG A 47 7.38 24.57 13.00
C ARG A 47 7.40 25.31 14.35
N ALA A 48 6.22 25.66 14.87
CA ALA A 48 6.09 26.33 16.17
C ALA A 48 6.68 25.54 17.34
N ARG A 49 6.53 24.20 17.32
CA ARG A 49 7.11 23.28 18.31
C ARG A 49 8.53 22.81 17.93
N GLY A 50 9.19 23.50 17.00
CA GLY A 50 10.52 23.17 16.51
C GLY A 50 10.63 21.83 15.78
N ALA A 51 11.89 21.48 15.47
CA ALA A 51 12.29 20.14 15.08
C ALA A 51 12.33 19.25 16.34
N PRO A 52 12.22 17.93 16.21
CA PRO A 52 12.52 17.03 17.32
C PRO A 52 13.83 17.41 18.01
N VAL A 53 13.86 17.35 19.35
CA VAL A 53 15.04 17.63 20.16
C VAL A 53 16.24 16.80 19.65
N GLY A 54 17.42 17.41 19.56
CA GLY A 54 18.66 16.77 19.11
C GLY A 54 19.06 17.00 17.64
N GLY A 55 18.42 17.94 16.92
CA GLY A 55 18.78 18.27 15.52
C GLY A 55 18.41 17.20 14.49
N VAL A 56 17.74 16.14 14.95
CA VAL A 56 17.33 14.99 14.17
C VAL A 56 16.22 15.40 13.21
N PHE A 57 16.49 15.27 11.90
CA PHE A 57 15.63 15.78 10.83
C PHE A 57 15.43 17.30 10.90
N SER A 58 16.48 18.07 11.15
CA SER A 58 16.47 19.55 11.09
C SER A 58 15.84 20.10 9.80
N GLN A 59 15.96 19.35 8.71
CA GLN A 59 15.33 19.64 7.41
C GLN A 59 13.79 19.69 7.46
N ASP A 60 13.17 19.01 8.42
CA ASP A 60 11.72 19.01 8.61
C ASP A 60 11.24 20.21 9.47
N PHE A 61 12.15 21.07 9.92
CA PHE A 61 11.82 22.29 10.66
C PHE A 61 11.01 23.27 9.81
N TYR A 62 11.34 23.37 8.52
CA TYR A 62 10.70 24.26 7.57
C TYR A 62 9.66 23.52 6.73
N PHE A 63 8.57 24.20 6.40
CA PHE A 63 7.53 23.66 5.52
C PHE A 63 6.82 24.78 4.77
N ALA A 64 6.33 24.50 3.56
CA ALA A 64 5.36 25.37 2.91
C ALA A 64 3.94 25.00 3.36
N GLY A 65 3.11 26.00 3.72
CA GLY A 65 1.71 25.74 4.02
C GLY A 65 0.97 25.24 2.78
N SER A 66 0.18 24.16 2.88
CA SER A 66 -0.44 23.50 1.71
C SER A 66 -1.96 23.66 1.64
N LYS A 67 -2.52 24.69 2.31
CA LYS A 67 -3.97 24.98 2.27
C LYS A 67 -4.48 25.42 0.89
N ALA A 68 -3.61 25.92 0.02
CA ALA A 68 -3.97 26.24 -1.37
C ALA A 68 -3.79 25.04 -2.31
N ALA A 69 -2.83 24.15 -2.01
CA ALA A 69 -2.54 22.98 -2.83
C ALA A 69 -3.67 21.96 -2.82
N ILE A 70 -4.23 21.67 -1.64
CA ILE A 70 -5.34 20.73 -1.49
C ILE A 70 -6.47 21.32 -0.65
N LYS A 71 -7.69 21.23 -1.18
CA LYS A 71 -8.94 21.60 -0.53
C LYS A 71 -9.66 20.34 -0.05
N LEU A 72 -10.22 20.43 1.16
CA LEU A 72 -11.03 19.41 1.80
C LEU A 72 -12.46 19.97 1.96
N PRO A 73 -13.26 20.02 0.88
CA PRO A 73 -14.64 20.52 0.94
C PRO A 73 -15.48 19.65 1.90
N GLY A 74 -16.33 20.28 2.71
CA GLY A 74 -17.23 19.58 3.62
C GLY A 74 -16.55 18.80 4.74
N LEU A 75 -15.29 19.11 5.08
CA LEU A 75 -14.52 18.34 6.08
C LEU A 75 -15.25 18.20 7.42
N GLY A 76 -15.87 19.28 7.92
CA GLY A 76 -16.56 19.28 9.21
C GLY A 76 -17.91 18.55 9.22
N ASP A 77 -18.50 18.37 8.03
CA ASP A 77 -19.83 17.79 7.84
C ASP A 77 -19.76 16.33 7.35
N ALA A 78 -18.57 15.86 6.97
CA ALA A 78 -18.38 14.52 6.47
C ALA A 78 -18.53 13.50 7.61
N PRO A 79 -19.48 12.55 7.50
CA PRO A 79 -19.57 11.46 8.47
C PRO A 79 -18.34 10.58 8.34
N VAL A 80 -17.74 10.21 9.47
CA VAL A 80 -16.61 9.28 9.53
C VAL A 80 -16.80 8.25 10.63
N GLY A 81 -16.52 7.00 10.32
CA GLY A 81 -16.60 5.91 11.29
C GLY A 81 -18.03 5.56 11.69
N PRO A 82 -18.20 4.80 12.78
CA PRO A 82 -19.51 4.34 13.23
C PRO A 82 -20.41 5.54 13.61
N PRO A 83 -21.67 5.60 13.15
CA PRO A 83 -22.59 6.70 13.48
C PRO A 83 -22.74 6.94 14.99
N ALA A 84 -22.73 5.86 15.78
CA ALA A 84 -22.83 5.92 17.24
C ALA A 84 -21.66 6.64 17.91
N ALA A 85 -20.47 6.68 17.29
CA ALA A 85 -19.31 7.35 17.84
C ALA A 85 -19.36 8.89 17.67
N GLY A 86 -20.25 9.39 16.79
CA GLY A 86 -20.45 10.83 16.59
C GLY A 86 -19.19 11.58 16.17
N LEU A 87 -18.28 10.90 15.47
CA LEU A 87 -16.96 11.42 15.15
C LEU A 87 -17.05 12.57 14.15
N ARG A 88 -16.30 13.64 14.43
CA ARG A 88 -16.17 14.84 13.60
C ARG A 88 -14.72 15.07 13.23
N LEU A 89 -14.49 15.55 12.02
CA LEU A 89 -13.17 15.86 11.53
C LEU A 89 -12.84 17.34 11.68
N ARG A 90 -11.66 17.63 12.19
CA ARG A 90 -11.08 18.97 12.23
C ARG A 90 -9.76 19.02 11.47
N GLY A 91 -9.58 19.99 10.59
CA GLY A 91 -8.30 20.18 9.90
C GLY A 91 -7.21 20.68 10.86
N ALA A 92 -6.25 19.83 11.23
CA ALA A 92 -5.15 20.20 12.12
C ALA A 92 -4.00 20.90 11.37
N PHE A 93 -3.53 20.32 10.26
CA PHE A 93 -2.50 20.94 9.43
C PHE A 93 -2.50 20.42 7.98
N ARG A 94 -1.91 21.21 7.08
CA ARG A 94 -1.58 20.83 5.70
C ARG A 94 -0.22 21.42 5.37
N ARG A 95 0.80 20.57 5.17
CA ARG A 95 2.21 20.98 5.09
C ARG A 95 2.90 20.28 3.93
N PHE A 96 3.80 20.99 3.28
CA PHE A 96 4.70 20.46 2.26
C PHE A 96 6.14 20.57 2.75
N PHE A 97 6.89 19.48 2.66
CA PHE A 97 8.30 19.39 3.01
C PHE A 97 9.12 18.99 1.78
N CYS A 98 10.35 19.49 1.73
CA CYS A 98 11.35 19.14 0.71
C CYS A 98 12.72 19.15 1.38
N ASP A 99 13.52 18.11 1.15
CA ASP A 99 14.88 18.02 1.70
C ASP A 99 15.92 18.77 0.86
N GLY A 100 15.53 19.28 -0.32
CA GLY A 100 16.45 19.88 -1.28
C GLY A 100 17.20 18.85 -2.13
N GLY A 101 17.05 17.56 -1.84
CA GLY A 101 17.49 16.45 -2.67
C GLY A 101 16.30 15.82 -3.38
N ALA A 102 16.14 14.52 -3.19
CA ALA A 102 15.17 13.68 -3.88
C ALA A 102 13.81 13.60 -3.17
N VAL A 103 13.74 13.96 -1.88
CA VAL A 103 12.58 13.65 -1.03
C VAL A 103 11.72 14.89 -0.84
N SER A 104 10.49 14.80 -1.32
CA SER A 104 9.45 15.78 -1.02
C SER A 104 8.21 15.07 -0.50
N ARG A 105 7.34 15.76 0.25
CA ARG A 105 6.10 15.15 0.73
C ARG A 105 5.06 16.17 1.14
N VAL A 106 3.80 15.77 1.04
CA VAL A 106 2.66 16.50 1.62
C VAL A 106 2.14 15.73 2.82
N GLU A 107 1.98 16.41 3.95
CA GLU A 107 1.36 15.88 5.17
C GLU A 107 0.05 16.61 5.46
N ILE A 108 -1.00 15.85 5.75
CA ILE A 108 -2.34 16.34 6.12
C ILE A 108 -2.69 15.73 7.47
N GLY A 109 -2.83 16.60 8.48
CA GLY A 109 -3.27 16.22 9.81
C GLY A 109 -4.75 16.53 10.00
N LEU A 110 -5.52 15.55 10.45
CA LEU A 110 -6.92 15.64 10.80
C LEU A 110 -7.09 15.24 12.27
N GLY A 111 -7.70 16.10 13.07
CA GLY A 111 -8.19 15.74 14.38
C GLY A 111 -9.50 14.97 14.23
N LEU A 112 -9.60 13.84 14.92
CA LEU A 112 -10.83 13.08 15.04
C LEU A 112 -11.36 13.32 16.46
N GLU A 113 -12.49 14.04 16.54
CA GLU A 113 -13.13 14.48 17.78
C GLU A 113 -14.47 13.76 17.93
N GLY A 114 -14.79 13.24 19.11
CA GLY A 114 -16.04 12.52 19.35
C GLY A 114 -16.27 12.23 20.82
N ALA A 115 -17.48 11.82 21.17
CA ALA A 115 -17.89 11.60 22.55
C ALA A 115 -17.53 10.21 23.10
N PHE A 116 -17.20 9.25 22.22
CA PHE A 116 -17.02 7.85 22.59
C PHE A 116 -15.69 7.29 22.08
N ALA A 117 -15.18 6.32 22.84
CA ALA A 117 -14.07 5.49 22.41
C ALA A 117 -14.49 4.63 21.20
N VAL A 118 -13.55 4.41 20.29
CA VAL A 118 -13.76 3.61 19.07
C VAL A 118 -13.01 2.30 19.23
N ASP A 119 -13.54 1.20 18.70
CA ASP A 119 -12.80 -0.06 18.61
C ASP A 119 -11.92 -0.11 17.36
N GLY A 120 -11.12 -1.18 17.22
CA GLY A 120 -10.22 -1.34 16.08
C GLY A 120 -10.93 -1.26 14.74
N ASP A 121 -12.05 -1.97 14.58
CA ASP A 121 -12.79 -2.03 13.31
C ASP A 121 -13.49 -0.70 12.99
N GLY A 122 -14.06 -0.03 13.99
CA GLY A 122 -14.60 1.30 13.87
C GLY A 122 -13.55 2.33 13.46
N LEU A 123 -12.32 2.22 13.98
CA LEU A 123 -11.20 3.06 13.56
C LEU A 123 -10.81 2.79 12.10
N LEU A 124 -10.76 1.53 11.66
CA LEU A 124 -10.51 1.20 10.25
C LEU A 124 -11.61 1.72 9.32
N GLY A 125 -12.87 1.66 9.76
CA GLY A 125 -13.99 2.31 9.09
C GLY A 125 -13.75 3.81 8.93
N ALA A 126 -13.42 4.50 10.03
CA ALA A 126 -13.14 5.94 10.01
C ALA A 126 -11.96 6.31 9.10
N ILE A 127 -10.87 5.53 9.11
CA ILE A 127 -9.72 5.74 8.21
C ILE A 127 -10.15 5.57 6.74
N ARG A 128 -10.95 4.56 6.43
CA ARG A 128 -11.48 4.32 5.08
C ARG A 128 -12.35 5.49 4.62
N ASP A 129 -13.21 6.02 5.48
CA ASP A 129 -14.05 7.19 5.18
C ASP A 129 -13.19 8.44 4.96
N VAL A 130 -12.18 8.68 5.81
CA VAL A 130 -11.21 9.76 5.65
C VAL A 130 -10.51 9.69 4.29
N LEU A 131 -10.04 8.51 3.91
CA LEU A 131 -9.36 8.31 2.62
C LEU A 131 -10.32 8.48 1.42
N ARG A 132 -11.62 8.28 1.63
CA ARG A 132 -12.68 8.47 0.63
C ARG A 132 -13.19 9.91 0.54
N LEU A 133 -12.81 10.79 1.47
CA LEU A 133 -13.25 12.18 1.47
C LEU A 133 -13.05 12.84 0.10
N PRO A 134 -14.05 13.55 -0.44
CA PRO A 134 -13.91 14.29 -1.68
C PRO A 134 -12.91 15.43 -1.46
N THR A 135 -11.91 15.53 -2.33
CA THR A 135 -10.88 16.57 -2.23
C THR A 135 -10.56 17.15 -3.60
N ALA A 136 -9.99 18.35 -3.62
CA ALA A 136 -9.57 19.02 -4.85
C ALA A 136 -8.12 19.50 -4.73
N VAL A 137 -7.26 19.06 -5.65
CA VAL A 137 -5.87 19.51 -5.76
C VAL A 137 -5.76 20.55 -6.86
N LYS A 138 -5.17 21.70 -6.54
CA LYS A 138 -4.92 22.77 -7.51
C LYS A 138 -4.07 22.24 -8.66
N GLN A 139 -4.37 22.65 -9.89
CA GLN A 139 -3.51 22.46 -11.05
C GLN A 139 -3.05 23.84 -11.53
N LEU A 140 -1.78 24.01 -11.92
CA LEU A 140 -1.30 25.31 -12.41
C LEU A 140 -1.62 25.53 -13.89
N ASP A 141 -1.88 24.45 -14.62
CA ASP A 141 -2.18 24.40 -16.05
C ASP A 141 -3.68 24.23 -16.35
N GLY A 142 -4.56 24.23 -15.35
CA GLY A 142 -5.98 23.99 -15.59
C GLY A 142 -6.84 23.89 -14.34
N MET A 143 -7.95 23.17 -14.48
CA MET A 143 -8.95 23.02 -13.42
C MET A 143 -8.43 22.14 -12.27
N PRO A 144 -8.84 22.41 -11.02
CA PRO A 144 -8.48 21.55 -9.89
C PRO A 144 -8.89 20.10 -10.12
N GLN A 145 -7.97 19.17 -9.86
CA GLN A 145 -8.24 17.73 -9.97
C GLN A 145 -9.00 17.26 -8.73
N ARG A 146 -10.22 16.77 -8.94
CA ARG A 146 -11.11 16.28 -7.89
C ARG A 146 -11.08 14.76 -7.81
N GLN A 147 -10.79 14.22 -6.64
CA GLN A 147 -10.78 12.78 -6.36
C GLN A 147 -10.79 12.52 -4.84
N PRO A 148 -11.04 11.28 -4.41
CA PRO A 148 -10.88 10.88 -3.00
C PRO A 148 -9.50 11.22 -2.46
N LEU A 149 -9.43 11.60 -1.18
CA LEU A 149 -8.20 12.02 -0.51
C LEU A 149 -7.06 11.01 -0.71
N GLY A 150 -7.32 9.72 -0.48
CA GLY A 150 -6.33 8.65 -0.62
C GLY A 150 -5.77 8.47 -2.04
N ARG A 151 -6.46 9.02 -3.06
CA ARG A 151 -6.03 8.98 -4.47
C ARG A 151 -5.25 10.22 -4.91
N GLN A 152 -5.07 11.22 -4.05
CA GLN A 152 -4.48 12.50 -4.43
C GLN A 152 -2.96 12.49 -4.71
N GLY A 153 -2.25 11.38 -4.46
CA GLY A 153 -0.79 11.30 -4.61
C GLY A 153 -0.29 11.79 -5.98
N ALA A 154 -0.87 11.30 -7.08
CA ALA A 154 -0.47 11.68 -8.44
C ALA A 154 -0.74 13.15 -8.77
N ALA A 155 -1.90 13.67 -8.35
CA ALA A 155 -2.26 15.07 -8.58
C ALA A 155 -1.33 16.02 -7.79
N LEU A 156 -0.98 15.65 -6.56
CA LEU A 156 -0.05 16.43 -5.73
C LEU A 156 1.38 16.38 -6.28
N ALA A 157 1.84 15.22 -6.76
CA ALA A 157 3.15 15.09 -7.40
C ALA A 157 3.22 15.94 -8.69
N LYS A 158 2.17 15.90 -9.52
CA LYS A 158 2.06 16.77 -10.70
C LYS A 158 2.10 18.25 -10.32
N LEU A 159 1.30 18.67 -9.33
CA LEU A 159 1.31 20.05 -8.83
C LEU A 159 2.71 20.43 -8.30
N TYR A 160 3.38 19.56 -7.55
CA TYR A 160 4.74 19.81 -7.08
C TYR A 160 5.72 20.01 -8.24
N ALA A 161 5.69 19.12 -9.24
CA ALA A 161 6.55 19.22 -10.41
C ALA A 161 6.36 20.56 -11.13
N GLN A 162 5.11 20.97 -11.36
CA GLN A 162 4.78 22.25 -11.98
C GLN A 162 5.20 23.45 -11.12
N ALA A 163 4.90 23.38 -9.82
CA ALA A 163 5.18 24.45 -8.87
C ALA A 163 6.66 24.76 -8.76
N THR A 164 7.50 23.74 -8.91
CA THR A 164 8.95 23.81 -8.71
C THR A 164 9.77 23.75 -10.00
N SER A 165 9.16 23.89 -11.18
CA SER A 165 9.88 24.00 -12.46
C SER A 165 9.69 25.33 -13.16
N HIS A 166 10.61 25.74 -14.03
CA HIS A 166 10.39 26.94 -14.85
C HIS A 166 9.14 26.77 -15.73
N THR A 167 8.38 27.85 -15.92
CA THR A 167 7.15 27.82 -16.74
C THR A 167 7.42 27.40 -18.17
N THR A 168 8.59 27.77 -18.70
CA THR A 168 9.09 27.38 -20.03
C THR A 168 9.39 25.89 -20.17
N ASP A 169 9.53 25.14 -19.07
CA ASP A 169 9.77 23.69 -19.10
C ASP A 169 8.45 22.89 -19.12
N LEU A 170 7.32 23.51 -18.81
CA LEU A 170 6.02 22.81 -18.71
C LEU A 170 5.47 22.35 -20.07
N THR A 171 5.88 23.00 -21.16
CA THR A 171 5.44 22.70 -22.53
C THR A 171 6.42 21.81 -23.30
N LYS A 172 7.57 21.46 -22.70
CA LYS A 172 8.60 20.64 -23.36
C LYS A 172 8.22 19.15 -23.35
N PRO A 173 8.68 18.35 -24.35
CA PRO A 173 8.43 16.90 -24.40
C PRO A 173 8.89 16.15 -23.14
N MET A 174 10.00 16.59 -22.53
CA MET A 174 10.47 16.12 -21.22
C MET A 174 9.83 16.92 -20.09
N ALA A 175 8.52 16.80 -19.94
CA ALA A 175 7.79 17.53 -18.92
C ALA A 175 8.29 17.17 -17.51
N PRO A 176 8.41 18.13 -16.57
CA PRO A 176 8.89 17.88 -15.21
C PRO A 176 8.15 16.77 -14.46
N ALA A 177 6.87 16.57 -14.76
CA ALA A 177 6.03 15.54 -14.15
C ALA A 177 6.56 14.11 -14.39
N ASN A 178 7.34 13.88 -15.46
CA ASN A 178 7.93 12.57 -15.75
C ASN A 178 9.08 12.19 -14.80
N PHE A 179 9.61 13.18 -14.07
CA PHE A 179 10.75 13.03 -13.15
C PHE A 179 10.34 13.21 -11.68
N VAL A 180 9.04 13.33 -11.42
CA VAL A 180 8.49 13.33 -10.06
C VAL A 180 7.53 12.17 -9.94
N TRP A 181 7.86 11.22 -9.07
CA TRP A 181 7.03 10.04 -8.85
C TRP A 181 6.20 10.19 -7.57
N PRO A 182 4.88 9.92 -7.62
CA PRO A 182 4.04 9.84 -6.44
C PRO A 182 4.27 8.51 -5.71
N GLY A 183 4.87 8.57 -4.52
CA GLY A 183 5.02 7.40 -3.67
C GLY A 183 3.74 6.94 -3.01
N PHE A 184 3.80 5.76 -2.38
CA PHE A 184 2.65 5.19 -1.70
C PHE A 184 2.33 6.00 -0.44
N PRO A 185 1.06 6.36 -0.20
CA PRO A 185 0.69 7.10 0.99
C PRO A 185 0.79 6.23 2.24
N VAL A 186 0.99 6.88 3.39
CA VAL A 186 0.98 6.25 4.72
C VAL A 186 0.09 7.04 5.67
N VAL A 187 -0.63 6.34 6.54
CA VAL A 187 -1.44 6.93 7.61
C VAL A 187 -0.78 6.63 8.95
N VAL A 188 -0.67 7.64 9.80
CA VAL A 188 -0.29 7.48 11.21
C VAL A 188 -1.42 8.01 12.08
N VAL A 189 -1.91 7.21 13.01
CA VAL A 189 -2.92 7.57 14.01
C VAL A 189 -2.24 7.66 15.37
N GLU A 190 -2.24 8.85 15.98
CA GLU A 190 -1.89 9.04 17.38
C GLU A 190 -3.19 9.06 18.21
N TYR A 191 -3.23 8.28 19.29
CA TYR A 191 -4.38 8.22 20.20
C TYR A 191 -3.93 8.21 21.66
N GLU A 192 -4.74 8.84 22.51
CA GLU A 192 -4.47 8.92 23.95
C GLU A 192 -5.04 7.71 24.70
N ILE A 193 -4.25 7.23 25.67
CA ILE A 193 -4.59 6.19 26.63
C ILE A 193 -4.57 6.86 28.01
N ASP A 194 -5.71 6.89 28.70
CA ASP A 194 -5.77 7.36 30.09
C ASP A 194 -5.62 6.17 31.05
N PRO A 195 -4.44 6.01 31.69
CA PRO A 195 -4.21 4.90 32.61
C PRO A 195 -5.01 5.03 33.91
N ALA A 196 -5.46 6.24 34.29
CA ALA A 196 -6.16 6.46 35.55
C ALA A 196 -7.64 6.05 35.48
N SER A 197 -8.31 6.32 34.36
CA SER A 197 -9.69 5.90 34.13
C SER A 197 -9.81 4.55 33.43
N GLY A 198 -8.71 4.05 32.84
CA GLY A 198 -8.74 2.89 31.94
C GLY A 198 -9.44 3.18 30.61
N LEU A 199 -9.84 4.42 30.37
CA LEU A 199 -10.44 4.85 29.11
C LEU A 199 -9.34 5.15 28.10
N ALA A 200 -9.43 4.52 26.93
CA ALA A 200 -8.60 4.85 25.79
C ALA A 200 -9.49 5.41 24.69
N GLU A 201 -8.99 6.36 23.90
CA GLU A 201 -9.71 6.78 22.70
C GLU A 201 -9.95 5.58 21.76
N LEU A 202 -9.03 4.61 21.77
CA LEU A 202 -9.10 3.33 21.04
C LEU A 202 -9.21 2.17 22.04
N THR A 203 -10.34 1.46 22.07
CA THR A 203 -10.58 0.38 23.05
C THR A 203 -9.88 -0.92 22.69
N SER A 204 -9.65 -1.18 21.40
CA SER A 204 -8.95 -2.35 20.91
C SER A 204 -8.14 -2.02 19.66
N VAL A 205 -6.95 -2.61 19.54
CA VAL A 205 -6.16 -2.54 18.30
C VAL A 205 -6.81 -3.50 17.28
N PRO A 206 -6.91 -3.15 15.98
CA PRO A 206 -7.47 -4.05 14.97
C PRO A 206 -6.77 -5.41 14.97
N ALA A 207 -7.53 -6.50 14.85
CA ALA A 207 -7.06 -7.88 15.06
C ALA A 207 -5.87 -8.32 14.18
N ARG A 208 -5.65 -7.65 13.03
CA ARG A 208 -4.57 -7.96 12.07
C ARG A 208 -3.35 -7.03 12.18
N SER A 209 -3.17 -6.39 13.33
CA SER A 209 -2.05 -5.47 13.51
C SER A 209 -0.80 -6.18 14.00
N ASP A 210 0.33 -5.91 13.35
CA ASP A 210 1.66 -6.26 13.82
C ASP A 210 2.02 -5.35 15.00
N LEU A 211 1.99 -5.91 16.22
CA LEU A 211 2.41 -5.20 17.42
C LEU A 211 3.94 -5.13 17.50
N ILE A 212 4.45 -3.93 17.80
CA ILE A 212 5.88 -3.71 18.04
C ILE A 212 6.12 -3.75 19.54
N GLN A 213 7.18 -4.47 19.93
CA GLN A 213 7.56 -4.60 21.34
C GLN A 213 7.84 -3.20 21.94
N PRO A 214 7.20 -2.82 23.07
CA PRO A 214 7.28 -1.46 23.61
C PRO A 214 8.70 -0.95 23.89
N ASP A 215 9.61 -1.82 24.32
CA ASP A 215 11.03 -1.50 24.58
C ASP A 215 11.75 -0.98 23.32
N LYS A 216 11.31 -1.40 22.14
CA LYS A 216 11.88 -0.98 20.85
C LYS A 216 11.37 0.37 20.37
N VAL A 217 10.31 0.89 20.99
CA VAL A 217 9.63 2.14 20.60
C VAL A 217 9.49 3.11 21.77
N GLY A 218 10.39 3.01 22.75
CA GLY A 218 10.46 3.93 23.88
C GLY A 218 9.27 3.83 24.84
N GLY A 219 8.73 2.63 25.03
CA GLY A 219 7.60 2.35 25.93
C GLY A 219 6.22 2.63 25.33
N LEU A 220 6.13 3.12 24.10
CA LEU A 220 4.88 3.42 23.42
C LEU A 220 4.15 2.15 22.96
N THR A 221 2.83 2.21 22.87
CA THR A 221 2.05 1.16 22.19
C THR A 221 2.05 1.43 20.70
N VAL A 222 2.69 0.57 19.91
CA VAL A 222 2.80 0.77 18.46
C VAL A 222 2.32 -0.47 17.73
N ALA A 223 1.42 -0.26 16.78
CA ALA A 223 0.92 -1.31 15.91
C ALA A 223 1.02 -0.87 14.45
N HIS A 224 1.17 -1.83 13.55
CA HIS A 224 1.14 -1.59 12.11
C HIS A 224 0.16 -2.53 11.44
N LEU A 225 -0.57 -2.05 10.45
CA LEU A 225 -1.33 -2.89 9.55
C LEU A 225 -1.36 -2.28 8.14
N THR A 226 -1.81 -3.07 7.17
CA THR A 226 -2.07 -2.56 5.82
C THR A 226 -3.55 -2.52 5.55
N LEU A 227 -4.00 -1.45 4.90
CA LEU A 227 -5.39 -1.30 4.43
C LEU A 227 -5.40 -1.36 2.91
N ALA A 228 -6.08 -2.37 2.36
CA ALA A 228 -6.36 -2.44 0.94
C ALA A 228 -7.43 -1.41 0.55
N MET A 229 -7.10 -0.55 -0.41
CA MET A 229 -8.01 0.44 -0.96
C MET A 229 -7.71 0.66 -2.43
N ASP A 230 -8.70 0.42 -3.29
CA ASP A 230 -8.61 0.67 -4.74
C ASP A 230 -7.43 -0.06 -5.41
N GLY A 231 -7.18 -1.31 -5.02
CA GLY A 231 -6.07 -2.12 -5.52
C GLY A 231 -4.69 -1.69 -5.03
N ARG A 232 -4.62 -0.85 -3.98
CA ARG A 232 -3.37 -0.41 -3.35
C ARG A 232 -3.40 -0.71 -1.86
N ASN A 233 -2.23 -1.02 -1.31
CA ASN A 233 -2.06 -1.17 0.13
C ASN A 233 -1.56 0.15 0.72
N ILE A 234 -2.25 0.63 1.75
CA ILE A 234 -1.87 1.82 2.50
C ILE A 234 -1.40 1.34 3.87
N GLY A 235 -0.15 1.64 4.22
CA GLY A 235 0.38 1.37 5.56
C GLY A 235 -0.32 2.26 6.59
N ILE A 236 -0.77 1.65 7.68
CA ILE A 236 -1.38 2.32 8.82
C ILE A 236 -0.53 2.03 10.05
N TRP A 237 -0.08 3.10 10.70
CA TRP A 237 0.65 3.05 11.97
C TRP A 237 -0.25 3.58 13.08
N LEU A 238 -0.41 2.81 14.15
CA LEU A 238 -1.16 3.21 15.33
C LEU A 238 -0.16 3.46 16.46
N ILE A 239 -0.22 4.64 17.07
CA ILE A 239 0.66 5.07 18.16
C ILE A 239 -0.20 5.48 19.35
N GLY A 240 -0.32 4.56 20.31
CA GLY A 240 -0.96 4.80 21.59
C GLY A 240 0.02 5.39 22.59
N HIS A 241 -0.41 6.43 23.30
CA HIS A 241 0.43 7.14 24.26
C HIS A 241 -0.38 7.66 25.45
N THR A 242 0.26 7.81 26.61
CA THR A 242 -0.32 8.60 27.71
C THR A 242 -0.11 10.09 27.45
N ARG A 243 -0.75 10.95 28.25
CA ARG A 243 -0.51 12.39 28.20
C ARG A 243 0.94 12.78 28.47
N GLN A 244 1.65 12.03 29.32
CA GLN A 244 3.06 12.28 29.66
C GLN A 244 3.97 11.93 28.47
N ASP A 245 3.57 10.95 27.66
CA ASP A 245 4.35 10.45 26.52
C ASP A 245 4.06 11.19 25.20
N ALA A 246 3.21 12.23 25.23
CA ALA A 246 2.75 12.92 24.02
C ALA A 246 3.89 13.48 23.15
N ASP A 247 5.02 13.91 23.74
CA ASP A 247 6.17 14.35 22.94
C ASP A 247 6.94 13.16 22.33
N ALA A 248 7.03 12.03 23.04
CA ALA A 248 7.62 10.81 22.51
C ALA A 248 6.81 10.27 21.32
N ALA A 249 5.48 10.22 21.45
CA ALA A 249 4.57 9.82 20.37
C ALA A 249 4.73 10.71 19.14
N ARG A 250 4.78 12.03 19.34
CA ARG A 250 5.05 13.00 18.28
C ARG A 250 6.41 12.73 17.59
N ARG A 251 7.48 12.47 18.34
CA ARG A 251 8.81 12.18 17.78
C ARG A 251 8.80 10.88 16.98
N LEU A 252 8.11 9.85 17.47
CA LEU A 252 7.93 8.59 16.77
C LEU A 252 7.15 8.79 15.45
N ARG A 253 6.01 9.49 15.46
CA ARG A 253 5.27 9.81 14.22
C ARG A 253 6.17 10.48 13.18
N LEU A 254 6.96 11.48 13.59
CA LEU A 254 7.87 12.16 12.66
C LEU A 254 8.95 11.22 12.12
N CYS A 255 9.45 10.30 12.95
CA CYS A 255 10.40 9.27 12.53
C CYS A 255 9.76 8.33 11.49
N VAL A 256 8.58 7.77 11.78
CA VAL A 256 7.82 6.89 10.87
C VAL A 256 7.57 7.59 9.53
N LEU A 257 7.04 8.80 9.58
CA LEU A 257 6.73 9.60 8.39
C LEU A 257 7.97 9.91 7.55
N ARG A 258 9.12 10.22 8.17
CA ARG A 258 10.34 10.51 7.41
C ARG A 258 11.00 9.24 6.86
N LEU A 259 11.04 8.16 7.63
CA LEU A 259 11.56 6.87 7.17
C LEU A 259 10.76 6.35 5.98
N HIS A 260 9.44 6.43 6.03
CA HIS A 260 8.56 6.06 4.91
C HIS A 260 8.89 6.88 3.65
N ALA A 261 8.94 8.21 3.77
CA ALA A 261 9.25 9.07 2.62
C ALA A 261 10.65 8.78 2.02
N GLU A 262 11.65 8.57 2.88
CA GLU A 262 13.02 8.25 2.45
C GLU A 262 13.09 6.91 1.72
N GLN A 263 12.42 5.88 2.25
CA GLN A 263 12.38 4.55 1.67
C GLN A 263 11.69 4.56 0.30
N GLN A 264 10.55 5.25 0.18
CA GLN A 264 9.84 5.45 -1.08
C GLN A 264 10.70 6.16 -2.13
N ALA A 265 11.38 7.24 -1.73
CA ALA A 265 12.23 8.01 -2.63
C ALA A 265 13.47 7.22 -3.07
N LEU A 266 14.18 6.58 -2.13
CA LEU A 266 15.36 5.79 -2.43
C LEU A 266 15.01 4.62 -3.36
N GLY A 267 13.95 3.87 -3.06
CA GLY A 267 13.48 2.79 -3.92
C GLY A 267 13.22 3.26 -5.36
N GLN A 268 12.57 4.40 -5.54
CA GLN A 268 12.30 4.95 -6.86
C GLN A 268 13.55 5.52 -7.56
N MET A 269 14.49 6.13 -6.83
CA MET A 269 15.78 6.54 -7.41
C MET A 269 16.52 5.35 -8.00
N LEU A 270 16.59 4.24 -7.25
CA LEU A 270 17.25 3.03 -7.72
C LEU A 270 16.57 2.43 -8.96
N ARG A 271 15.24 2.52 -9.08
CA ARG A 271 14.54 2.13 -10.32
C ARG A 271 14.89 3.03 -11.49
N TRP A 272 14.95 4.35 -11.27
CA TRP A 272 15.33 5.28 -12.33
C TRP A 272 16.76 5.07 -12.79
N MET A 273 17.67 4.69 -11.88
CA MET A 273 19.00 4.23 -12.25
C MET A 273 18.90 2.96 -13.10
N ALA A 274 18.26 1.89 -12.58
CA ALA A 274 18.14 0.61 -13.29
C ALA A 274 17.52 0.75 -14.70
N LYS A 275 16.58 1.69 -14.89
CA LYS A 275 15.96 2.00 -16.19
C LYS A 275 16.78 2.91 -17.11
N GLY A 276 17.93 3.40 -16.64
CA GLY A 276 18.79 4.35 -17.36
C GLY A 276 18.23 5.77 -17.43
N THR A 277 17.17 6.09 -16.67
CA THR A 277 16.62 7.44 -16.56
C THR A 277 17.59 8.37 -15.83
N ILE A 278 18.20 7.87 -14.76
CA ILE A 278 19.34 8.52 -14.10
C ILE A 278 20.59 7.77 -14.54
N GLN A 279 21.46 8.44 -15.28
CA GLN A 279 22.74 7.89 -15.70
C GLN A 279 23.83 8.34 -14.75
N TYR A 280 24.41 7.40 -14.02
CA TYR A 280 25.55 7.69 -13.16
C TYR A 280 26.80 7.89 -14.03
N GLN A 281 27.42 9.06 -13.91
CA GLN A 281 28.66 9.42 -14.62
C GLN A 281 29.69 9.89 -13.59
N PRO A 282 30.70 9.07 -13.25
CA PRO A 282 31.68 9.42 -12.22
C PRO A 282 32.34 10.78 -12.46
N HIS A 283 32.75 11.44 -11.38
CA HIS A 283 33.47 12.72 -11.42
C HIS A 283 32.70 13.88 -12.08
N THR A 284 31.36 13.81 -12.05
CA THR A 284 30.49 14.92 -12.43
C THR A 284 29.78 15.50 -11.20
N PRO A 285 29.45 16.81 -11.17
CA PRO A 285 28.68 17.40 -10.07
C PRO A 285 27.31 16.73 -9.85
N THR A 286 26.73 16.14 -10.89
CA THR A 286 25.48 15.38 -10.80
C THR A 286 25.68 14.04 -10.09
N ALA A 287 26.76 13.33 -10.41
CA ALA A 287 27.11 12.10 -9.71
C ALA A 287 27.47 12.36 -8.25
N ASP A 288 28.22 13.42 -7.94
CA ASP A 288 28.54 13.78 -6.55
C ASP A 288 27.27 14.04 -5.73
N ARG A 289 26.31 14.78 -6.29
CA ARG A 289 24.99 15.00 -5.66
C ARG A 289 24.20 13.71 -5.47
N LEU A 290 24.23 12.81 -6.45
CA LEU A 290 23.56 11.51 -6.36
C LEU A 290 24.21 10.63 -5.29
N GLU A 291 25.54 10.55 -5.23
CA GLU A 291 26.25 9.80 -4.18
C GLU A 291 26.00 10.36 -2.79
N GLU A 292 26.00 11.69 -2.64
CA GLU A 292 25.68 12.36 -1.38
C GLU A 292 24.26 12.00 -0.94
N TYR A 293 23.28 12.08 -1.85
CA TYR A 293 21.92 11.66 -1.58
C TYR A 293 21.85 10.17 -1.17
N LEU A 294 22.42 9.26 -1.95
CA LEU A 294 22.38 7.82 -1.68
C LEU A 294 23.02 7.50 -0.33
N ASN A 295 24.14 8.15 0.01
CA ASN A 295 24.79 7.99 1.29
C ASN A 295 23.94 8.52 2.46
N GLN A 296 23.30 9.69 2.29
CA GLN A 296 22.45 10.29 3.31
C GLN A 296 21.15 9.51 3.52
N ALA A 297 20.51 9.05 2.44
CA ALA A 297 19.30 8.24 2.46
C ALA A 297 19.55 6.91 3.17
N THR A 298 20.61 6.20 2.75
CA THR A 298 20.99 4.93 3.40
C THR A 298 21.41 5.14 4.86
N HIS A 299 22.16 6.20 5.19
CA HIS A 299 22.46 6.52 6.58
C HIS A 299 21.18 6.76 7.41
N THR A 300 20.20 7.47 6.85
CA THR A 300 18.91 7.72 7.51
C THR A 300 18.11 6.45 7.74
N ILE A 301 18.09 5.51 6.79
CA ILE A 301 17.33 4.25 6.86
C ILE A 301 18.02 3.20 7.74
N PHE A 302 19.36 3.18 7.78
CA PHE A 302 20.14 2.14 8.47
C PHE A 302 20.62 2.52 9.86
N GLN A 303 20.27 3.69 10.37
CA GLN A 303 20.55 4.01 11.77
C GLN A 303 19.90 2.97 12.69
N LYS A 304 20.61 2.60 13.76
CA LYS A 304 20.12 1.56 14.69
C LYS A 304 18.94 2.09 15.51
N ALA A 305 19.11 3.27 16.08
CA ALA A 305 18.10 3.93 16.88
C ALA A 305 18.15 5.44 16.68
N ARG A 306 17.02 6.10 16.89
CA ARG A 306 16.88 7.55 16.81
C ARG A 306 15.79 8.00 17.79
N ASN A 307 16.10 8.96 18.67
CA ASN A 307 15.18 9.48 19.69
C ASN A 307 14.55 8.40 20.59
N GLY A 308 15.34 7.38 20.97
CA GLY A 308 14.86 6.24 21.79
C GLY A 308 14.02 5.22 21.02
N VAL A 309 13.91 5.34 19.70
CA VAL A 309 13.18 4.40 18.84
C VAL A 309 14.18 3.56 18.06
N GLU A 310 14.06 2.24 18.16
CA GLU A 310 14.81 1.29 17.34
C GLU A 310 14.26 1.29 15.91
N GLN A 311 15.02 1.86 14.97
CA GLN A 311 14.56 2.01 13.59
C GLN A 311 14.53 0.69 12.83
N ILE A 312 15.29 -0.32 13.27
CA ILE A 312 15.34 -1.64 12.62
C ILE A 312 13.93 -2.26 12.60
N SER A 313 13.19 -2.17 13.70
CA SER A 313 11.83 -2.70 13.80
C SER A 313 10.87 -1.98 12.86
N LEU A 314 10.94 -0.65 12.81
CA LEU A 314 10.12 0.15 11.89
C LEU A 314 10.44 -0.18 10.42
N ARG A 315 11.73 -0.20 10.07
CA ARG A 315 12.21 -0.47 8.71
C ARG A 315 11.81 -1.87 8.23
N ASN A 316 11.93 -2.88 9.07
CA ASN A 316 11.60 -4.25 8.69
C ASN A 316 10.10 -4.40 8.37
N ILE A 317 9.24 -3.65 9.06
CA ILE A 317 7.81 -3.58 8.76
C ILE A 317 7.58 -2.81 7.45
N MET A 318 8.22 -1.64 7.29
CA MET A 318 8.11 -0.83 6.06
C MET A 318 8.56 -1.62 4.82
N ALA A 319 9.68 -2.34 4.91
CA ALA A 319 10.21 -3.18 3.83
C ALA A 319 9.29 -4.35 3.47
N ALA A 320 8.39 -4.78 4.37
CA ALA A 320 7.52 -5.92 4.12
C ALA A 320 6.30 -5.59 3.26
N TYR A 321 5.85 -4.33 3.24
CA TYR A 321 4.72 -3.89 2.40
C TYR A 321 5.15 -2.92 1.28
N ASP A 322 6.36 -2.38 1.37
CA ASP A 322 6.96 -1.64 0.29
C ASP A 322 7.46 -2.57 -0.82
N TRP A 323 7.81 -1.95 -1.94
CA TRP A 323 8.05 -2.62 -3.19
C TRP A 323 9.21 -3.65 -3.18
N VAL A 324 8.98 -4.74 -3.90
CA VAL A 324 9.97 -5.78 -4.21
C VAL A 324 10.70 -5.45 -5.52
N MET A 325 12.02 -5.25 -5.46
CA MET A 325 12.88 -5.17 -6.65
C MET A 325 13.05 -6.56 -7.27
N SER A 326 12.79 -6.70 -8.57
CA SER A 326 13.05 -7.98 -9.23
C SER A 326 14.55 -8.32 -9.22
N PRO A 327 14.94 -9.61 -9.17
CA PRO A 327 16.35 -10.01 -9.22
C PRO A 327 17.09 -9.44 -10.44
N SER A 328 16.40 -9.34 -11.59
CA SER A 328 16.94 -8.77 -12.82
C SER A 328 17.17 -7.26 -12.72
N GLU A 329 16.22 -6.48 -12.19
CA GLU A 329 16.42 -5.05 -11.96
C GLU A 329 17.55 -4.80 -10.97
N ARG A 330 17.66 -5.64 -9.95
CA ARG A 330 18.75 -5.59 -8.98
C ARG A 330 20.11 -5.84 -9.64
N ALA A 331 20.21 -6.84 -10.50
CA ALA A 331 21.46 -7.12 -11.22
C ALA A 331 21.90 -5.93 -12.08
N VAL A 332 20.99 -5.35 -12.87
CA VAL A 332 21.25 -4.16 -13.69
C VAL A 332 21.69 -2.97 -12.84
N LEU A 333 21.00 -2.72 -11.73
CA LEU A 333 21.35 -1.65 -10.80
C LEU A 333 22.76 -1.83 -10.23
N LEU A 334 23.11 -3.03 -9.79
CA LEU A 334 24.42 -3.30 -9.21
C LEU A 334 25.54 -3.13 -10.24
N GLN A 335 25.29 -3.53 -11.49
CA GLN A 335 26.22 -3.31 -12.60
C GLN A 335 26.46 -1.80 -12.85
N GLN A 336 25.40 -0.99 -12.88
CA GLN A 336 25.53 0.47 -13.05
C GLN A 336 26.28 1.15 -11.90
N LEU A 337 26.21 0.56 -10.69
CA LEU A 337 26.85 1.07 -9.49
C LEU A 337 28.29 0.55 -9.30
N GLU A 338 28.84 -0.23 -10.24
CA GLU A 338 30.22 -0.75 -10.13
C GLU A 338 31.26 0.36 -9.97
N GLN A 339 31.03 1.51 -10.62
CA GLN A 339 31.91 2.67 -10.56
C GLN A 339 31.60 3.61 -9.39
N ALA A 340 30.52 3.38 -8.64
CA ALA A 340 30.20 4.18 -7.47
C ALA A 340 31.14 3.87 -6.30
N ARG A 341 31.30 4.81 -5.35
CA ARG A 341 32.10 4.56 -4.14
C ARG A 341 31.68 3.26 -3.46
N ARG A 342 32.67 2.40 -3.16
CA ARG A 342 32.46 1.06 -2.55
C ARG A 342 31.51 1.08 -1.35
N GLN A 343 31.61 2.08 -0.48
CA GLN A 343 30.75 2.19 0.70
C GLN A 343 29.28 2.43 0.34
N VAL A 344 29.00 3.25 -0.69
CA VAL A 344 27.64 3.50 -1.18
C VAL A 344 27.08 2.22 -1.78
N ARG A 345 27.86 1.53 -2.64
CA ARG A 345 27.46 0.26 -3.25
C ARG A 345 27.08 -0.80 -2.20
N LEU A 346 27.91 -1.02 -1.18
CA LEU A 346 27.63 -1.99 -0.11
C LEU A 346 26.35 -1.66 0.67
N LYS A 347 26.08 -0.37 0.93
CA LYS A 347 24.85 0.05 1.60
C LYS A 347 23.61 -0.19 0.73
N LEU A 348 23.72 0.04 -0.58
CA LEU A 348 22.63 -0.19 -1.54
C LEU A 348 22.38 -1.69 -1.79
N GLU A 349 23.43 -2.50 -1.83
CA GLU A 349 23.30 -3.96 -1.84
C GLU A 349 22.52 -4.46 -0.63
N ARG A 350 22.86 -3.98 0.56
CA ARG A 350 22.11 -4.30 1.79
C ARG A 350 20.66 -3.82 1.73
N PHE A 351 20.41 -2.63 1.17
CA PHE A 351 19.05 -2.09 1.03
C PHE A 351 18.21 -2.94 0.09
N THR A 352 18.74 -3.29 -1.08
CA THR A 352 18.04 -4.13 -2.07
C THR A 352 17.83 -5.56 -1.57
N GLN A 353 18.73 -6.11 -0.76
CA GLN A 353 18.55 -7.41 -0.10
C GLN A 353 17.37 -7.39 0.88
N LEU A 354 17.22 -6.32 1.67
CA LEU A 354 16.07 -6.19 2.58
C LEU A 354 14.73 -6.12 1.85
N GLN A 355 14.70 -5.54 0.65
CA GLN A 355 13.52 -5.45 -0.20
C GLN A 355 13.26 -6.73 -1.02
N GLY A 356 14.25 -7.63 -1.11
CA GLY A 356 14.18 -8.87 -1.88
C GLY A 356 13.72 -10.09 -1.08
N GLY A 357 13.21 -9.89 0.15
CA GLY A 357 12.57 -10.96 0.91
C GLY A 357 11.29 -11.45 0.23
N GLU A 358 10.92 -12.71 0.45
CA GLU A 358 9.60 -13.24 0.08
C GLU A 358 8.51 -12.23 0.49
N PRO A 359 7.56 -11.86 -0.41
CA PRO A 359 6.47 -10.98 -0.05
C PRO A 359 5.80 -11.50 1.21
N ARG A 360 5.73 -10.71 2.29
CA ARG A 360 4.93 -11.11 3.45
C ARG A 360 3.50 -11.32 2.96
N GLN A 361 2.93 -12.48 3.27
CA GLN A 361 1.65 -12.91 2.74
C GLN A 361 0.59 -11.80 2.87
N MET A 362 0.07 -11.40 1.72
CA MET A 362 -0.97 -10.39 1.58
C MET A 362 -2.30 -10.99 2.00
N TYR A 363 -2.97 -10.36 2.96
CA TYR A 363 -4.35 -10.69 3.31
C TYR A 363 -5.29 -9.79 2.50
N VAL A 364 -5.93 -10.37 1.48
CA VAL A 364 -7.02 -9.71 0.75
C VAL A 364 -8.31 -10.01 1.50
N GLU A 365 -8.85 -9.03 2.19
CA GLU A 365 -10.21 -9.10 2.72
C GLU A 365 -11.20 -8.80 1.60
N ILE A 366 -11.87 -9.83 1.11
CA ILE A 366 -13.02 -9.68 0.23
C ILE A 366 -14.19 -9.23 1.12
N ALA A 367 -14.29 -7.92 1.33
CA ALA A 367 -15.42 -7.31 2.01
C ALA A 367 -16.66 -7.33 1.09
N GLY A 368 -17.35 -8.47 1.06
CA GLY A 368 -18.76 -8.55 0.69
C GLY A 368 -19.56 -8.79 1.97
N ASN A 369 -20.68 -8.09 2.15
CA ASN A 369 -21.66 -8.43 3.18
C ASN A 369 -22.11 -9.88 2.94
N ILE A 370 -21.76 -10.80 3.83
CA ILE A 370 -22.16 -12.21 3.74
C ILE A 370 -23.34 -12.41 4.69
N THR A 371 -24.52 -12.60 4.10
CA THR A 371 -25.62 -13.31 4.75
C THR A 371 -25.39 -14.80 4.48
N GLY A 372 -24.96 -15.55 5.50
CA GLY A 372 -24.86 -17.02 5.47
C GLY A 372 -23.48 -17.59 5.12
N GLY A 373 -22.73 -18.01 6.14
CA GLY A 373 -21.54 -18.87 6.01
C GLY A 373 -20.41 -18.50 6.97
N ASN A 374 -20.11 -19.37 7.94
CA ASN A 374 -19.01 -19.19 8.90
C ASN A 374 -17.68 -19.55 8.23
N LEU A 375 -16.77 -18.58 8.09
CA LEU A 375 -15.39 -18.81 7.69
C LEU A 375 -14.53 -19.04 8.94
N THR A 376 -13.86 -20.19 9.05
CA THR A 376 -12.89 -20.45 10.14
C THR A 376 -11.51 -20.72 9.54
N ILE A 377 -10.56 -19.83 9.82
CA ILE A 377 -9.16 -19.97 9.40
C ILE A 377 -8.41 -20.68 10.52
N MET A 378 -7.86 -21.86 10.26
CA MET A 378 -7.03 -22.62 11.21
C MET A 378 -5.60 -22.74 10.69
N GLY A 379 -4.65 -22.08 11.35
CA GLY A 379 -3.20 -22.32 11.19
C GLY A 379 -2.32 -21.07 11.07
N THR A 380 -1.28 -21.00 11.90
CA THR A 380 -0.16 -20.04 11.79
C THR A 380 1.04 -20.74 11.12
N GLY A 381 1.02 -20.85 9.79
CA GLY A 381 2.10 -21.47 9.02
C GLY A 381 2.04 -21.17 7.51
N PRO A 382 3.13 -21.42 6.75
CA PRO A 382 3.30 -21.03 5.34
C PRO A 382 2.37 -21.73 4.34
N GLN A 383 1.60 -22.74 4.77
CA GLN A 383 0.50 -23.33 4.03
C GLN A 383 -0.79 -23.12 4.83
N GLN A 384 -1.54 -22.07 4.52
CA GLN A 384 -2.85 -21.86 5.14
C GLN A 384 -3.87 -22.75 4.45
N THR A 385 -4.25 -23.82 5.15
CA THR A 385 -5.46 -24.57 4.85
C THR A 385 -6.66 -23.81 5.39
N VAL A 386 -7.57 -23.39 4.50
CA VAL A 386 -8.81 -22.73 4.88
C VAL A 386 -9.93 -23.74 4.80
N ASN A 387 -10.77 -23.78 5.84
CA ASN A 387 -12.03 -24.52 5.79
C ASN A 387 -13.14 -23.55 5.36
N ILE A 388 -13.68 -23.74 4.16
CA ILE A 388 -14.81 -22.97 3.66
C ILE A 388 -16.06 -23.85 3.58
N ASP A 389 -17.16 -23.37 4.13
CA ASP A 389 -18.50 -23.83 3.75
C ASP A 389 -18.91 -23.06 2.50
N TYR A 390 -19.18 -23.80 1.42
CA TYR A 390 -19.63 -23.22 0.16
C TYR A 390 -21.07 -23.62 -0.18
N GLY A 391 -21.84 -24.19 0.76
CA GLY A 391 -23.27 -24.43 0.63
C GLY A 391 -23.65 -25.91 0.71
N GLN A 392 -24.91 -26.18 1.12
CA GLN A 392 -25.48 -27.53 1.29
C GLN A 392 -24.67 -28.46 2.22
N GLY A 393 -23.96 -27.89 3.20
CA GLY A 393 -23.09 -28.66 4.11
C GLY A 393 -21.78 -29.13 3.48
N ASN A 394 -21.47 -28.69 2.26
CA ASN A 394 -20.21 -29.02 1.62
C ASN A 394 -19.09 -28.13 2.16
N THR A 395 -18.01 -28.77 2.59
CA THR A 395 -16.82 -28.08 3.09
C THR A 395 -15.62 -28.37 2.19
N PHE A 396 -14.77 -27.35 2.00
CA PHE A 396 -13.49 -27.51 1.34
C PHE A 396 -12.37 -27.13 2.29
N ASN A 397 -11.40 -28.02 2.45
CA ASN A 397 -10.20 -27.81 3.26
C ASN A 397 -8.95 -27.85 2.39
N GLY A 398 -8.37 -26.69 2.08
CA GLY A 398 -7.21 -26.59 1.20
C GLY A 398 -6.64 -25.18 1.08
N ASP A 399 -5.80 -24.95 0.08
CA ASP A 399 -5.16 -23.64 -0.14
C ASP A 399 -6.20 -22.51 -0.24
N ALA A 400 -5.93 -21.38 0.42
CA ALA A 400 -6.86 -20.25 0.50
C ALA A 400 -7.31 -19.72 -0.88
N ILE A 401 -6.43 -19.74 -1.89
CA ILE A 401 -6.75 -19.29 -3.25
C ILE A 401 -7.65 -20.33 -3.93
N ALA A 402 -7.31 -21.62 -3.79
CA ALA A 402 -8.13 -22.70 -4.30
C ALA A 402 -9.54 -22.70 -3.69
N ALA A 403 -9.65 -22.44 -2.38
CA ALA A 403 -10.91 -22.27 -1.67
C ALA A 403 -11.74 -21.11 -2.28
N GLY A 404 -11.11 -19.95 -2.52
CA GLY A 404 -11.76 -18.82 -3.18
C GLY A 404 -12.36 -19.20 -4.54
N TYR A 405 -11.60 -19.90 -5.39
CA TYR A 405 -12.09 -20.34 -6.70
C TYR A 405 -13.22 -21.37 -6.62
N ILE A 406 -13.20 -22.29 -5.64
CA ILE A 406 -14.30 -23.24 -5.42
C ILE A 406 -15.57 -22.50 -5.03
N LYS A 407 -15.48 -21.56 -4.09
CA LYS A 407 -16.63 -20.76 -3.64
C LYS A 407 -17.21 -19.92 -4.78
N ASP A 408 -16.36 -19.24 -5.55
CA ASP A 408 -16.80 -18.46 -6.71
C ASP A 408 -17.52 -19.35 -7.73
N SER A 409 -16.95 -20.51 -8.05
CA SER A 409 -17.55 -21.47 -8.99
C SER A 409 -18.92 -21.93 -8.50
N PHE A 410 -19.06 -22.26 -7.21
CA PHE A 410 -20.35 -22.67 -6.65
C PHE A 410 -21.41 -21.54 -6.73
N ASN A 411 -21.03 -20.31 -6.43
CA ASN A 411 -21.94 -19.16 -6.49
C ASN A 411 -22.40 -18.88 -7.92
N ILE A 412 -21.50 -19.00 -8.91
CA ILE A 412 -21.82 -18.84 -10.33
C ILE A 412 -22.75 -19.97 -10.78
N ALA A 413 -22.42 -21.22 -10.44
CA ALA A 413 -23.25 -22.38 -10.75
C ALA A 413 -24.68 -22.23 -10.19
N SER A 414 -24.79 -21.74 -8.95
CA SER A 414 -26.07 -21.50 -8.28
C SER A 414 -26.92 -20.39 -8.92
N GLY A 415 -26.30 -19.52 -9.72
CA GLY A 415 -26.97 -18.48 -10.49
C GLY A 415 -27.32 -18.86 -11.93
N ALA A 416 -27.01 -20.09 -12.36
CA ALA A 416 -27.34 -20.54 -13.71
C ALA A 416 -28.87 -20.61 -13.89
N GLY A 417 -29.38 -20.06 -15.00
CA GLY A 417 -30.84 -19.98 -15.25
C GLY A 417 -31.52 -21.32 -15.62
N ASP A 418 -30.74 -22.36 -15.92
CA ASP A 418 -31.23 -23.71 -16.21
C ASP A 418 -30.89 -24.64 -15.04
N ASN A 419 -31.94 -25.17 -14.38
CA ASN A 419 -31.81 -26.07 -13.23
C ASN A 419 -30.93 -27.30 -13.53
N LYS A 420 -31.00 -27.87 -14.74
CA LYS A 420 -30.18 -29.05 -15.08
C LYS A 420 -28.70 -28.71 -15.18
N LEU A 421 -28.39 -27.53 -15.73
CA LEU A 421 -27.03 -27.03 -15.85
C LEU A 421 -26.48 -26.64 -14.48
N GLN A 422 -27.29 -25.98 -13.66
CA GLN A 422 -26.99 -25.68 -12.27
C GLN A 422 -26.61 -26.95 -11.49
N ASP A 423 -27.46 -27.98 -11.52
CA ASP A 423 -27.20 -29.25 -10.83
C ASP A 423 -25.89 -29.90 -11.30
N ALA A 424 -25.63 -29.91 -12.62
CA ALA A 424 -24.42 -30.48 -13.19
C ALA A 424 -23.15 -29.69 -12.79
N LEU A 425 -23.22 -28.36 -12.75
CA LEU A 425 -22.09 -27.50 -12.33
C LEU A 425 -21.83 -27.59 -10.82
N THR A 426 -22.89 -27.73 -10.02
CA THR A 426 -22.77 -27.98 -8.57
C THR A 426 -22.08 -29.31 -8.30
N GLU A 427 -22.49 -30.39 -8.98
CA GLU A 427 -21.84 -31.70 -8.85
C GLU A 427 -20.38 -31.69 -9.34
N LEU A 428 -20.09 -30.98 -10.43
CA LEU A 428 -18.72 -30.78 -10.91
C LEU A 428 -17.88 -30.03 -9.87
N THR A 429 -18.41 -28.96 -9.28
CA THR A 429 -17.72 -28.16 -8.26
C THR A 429 -17.39 -29.01 -7.05
N LYS A 430 -18.34 -29.81 -6.57
CA LYS A 430 -18.15 -30.74 -5.46
C LYS A 430 -17.06 -31.77 -5.76
N THR A 431 -17.15 -32.42 -6.92
CA THR A 431 -16.19 -33.45 -7.33
C THR A 431 -14.77 -32.88 -7.47
N VAL A 432 -14.63 -31.67 -8.04
CA VAL A 432 -13.32 -31.01 -8.16
C VAL A 432 -12.81 -30.53 -6.82
N ALA A 433 -13.67 -30.09 -5.89
CA ALA A 433 -13.28 -29.74 -4.53
C ALA A 433 -12.70 -30.96 -3.79
N GLU A 434 -13.36 -32.12 -3.87
CA GLU A 434 -12.87 -33.38 -3.30
C GLU A 434 -11.54 -33.82 -3.92
N MET A 435 -11.37 -33.67 -5.23
CA MET A 435 -10.12 -33.95 -5.92
C MET A 435 -9.00 -33.00 -5.46
N ALA A 436 -9.28 -31.69 -5.38
CA ALA A 436 -8.30 -30.69 -5.00
C ALA A 436 -7.75 -30.93 -3.58
N GLN A 437 -8.55 -31.42 -2.64
CA GLN A 437 -8.04 -31.76 -1.30
C GLN A 437 -6.92 -32.81 -1.30
N LYS A 438 -6.79 -33.59 -2.38
CA LYS A 438 -5.77 -34.66 -2.55
C LYS A 438 -4.56 -34.22 -3.37
N LEU A 439 -4.55 -32.99 -3.86
CA LEU A 439 -3.49 -32.39 -4.67
C LEU A 439 -2.54 -31.53 -3.83
N ASP A 440 -1.32 -31.29 -4.30
CA ASP A 440 -0.47 -30.24 -3.73
C ASP A 440 -1.03 -28.83 -4.03
N ALA A 441 -0.54 -27.81 -3.32
CA ALA A 441 -1.10 -26.45 -3.39
C ALA A 441 -1.06 -25.82 -4.80
N ASP A 442 -0.05 -26.11 -5.61
CA ASP A 442 0.04 -25.54 -6.96
C ASP A 442 -0.91 -26.27 -7.91
N GLN A 443 -1.00 -27.60 -7.79
CA GLN A 443 -1.98 -28.40 -8.52
C GLN A 443 -3.42 -28.05 -8.12
N GLN A 444 -3.70 -27.80 -6.84
CA GLN A 444 -4.98 -27.30 -6.34
C GLN A 444 -5.39 -26.01 -7.04
N ARG A 445 -4.49 -25.01 -7.08
CA ARG A 445 -4.75 -23.71 -7.71
C ARG A 445 -4.99 -23.85 -9.21
N GLN A 446 -4.24 -24.70 -9.90
CA GLN A 446 -4.44 -24.94 -11.33
C GLN A 446 -5.78 -25.60 -11.64
N ALA A 447 -6.14 -26.65 -10.89
CA ALA A 447 -7.41 -27.35 -11.07
C ALA A 447 -8.62 -26.45 -10.76
N THR A 448 -8.61 -25.76 -9.62
CA THR A 448 -9.71 -24.88 -9.20
C THR A 448 -9.85 -23.64 -10.08
N ARG A 449 -8.74 -23.09 -10.62
CA ARG A 449 -8.80 -22.03 -11.64
C ARG A 449 -9.47 -22.50 -12.93
N LYS A 450 -9.18 -23.73 -13.39
CA LYS A 450 -9.82 -24.32 -14.57
C LYS A 450 -11.31 -24.59 -14.33
N LEU A 451 -11.68 -25.03 -13.13
CA LEU A 451 -13.08 -25.15 -12.72
C LEU A 451 -13.81 -23.80 -12.82
N LYS A 452 -13.23 -22.75 -12.26
CA LYS A 452 -13.81 -21.41 -12.31
C LYS A 452 -14.04 -20.94 -13.75
N ALA A 453 -13.00 -21.05 -14.58
CA ALA A 453 -13.09 -20.67 -15.99
C ALA A 453 -14.13 -21.49 -16.77
N LEU A 454 -14.23 -22.81 -16.51
CA LEU A 454 -15.27 -23.64 -17.11
C LEU A 454 -16.67 -23.23 -16.67
N THR A 455 -16.85 -22.90 -15.39
CA THR A 455 -18.14 -22.53 -14.82
C THR A 455 -18.60 -21.17 -15.35
N GLU A 456 -17.71 -20.17 -15.36
CA GLU A 456 -17.98 -18.84 -15.94
C GLU A 456 -18.41 -18.99 -17.42
N GLU A 457 -17.63 -19.72 -18.21
CA GLU A 457 -17.92 -19.96 -19.62
C GLU A 457 -19.22 -20.74 -19.84
N ALA A 458 -19.50 -21.76 -19.03
CA ALA A 458 -20.70 -22.58 -19.15
C ALA A 458 -21.99 -21.78 -18.88
N THR A 459 -21.91 -20.73 -18.06
CA THR A 459 -23.04 -19.85 -17.73
C THR A 459 -23.16 -18.63 -18.63
N ASP A 460 -22.22 -18.41 -19.54
CA ASP A 460 -22.30 -17.32 -20.51
C ASP A 460 -23.47 -17.55 -21.49
N PRO A 461 -24.21 -16.51 -21.91
CA PRO A 461 -25.27 -16.63 -22.91
C PRO A 461 -24.80 -17.20 -24.26
N ASN A 462 -23.52 -17.02 -24.62
CA ASN A 462 -22.91 -17.49 -25.85
C ASN A 462 -21.57 -18.21 -25.57
N PRO A 463 -21.60 -19.42 -25.01
CA PRO A 463 -20.41 -20.11 -24.53
C PRO A 463 -19.46 -20.51 -25.66
N ASP A 464 -18.17 -20.23 -25.50
CA ASP A 464 -17.09 -20.72 -26.35
C ASP A 464 -16.84 -22.21 -26.10
N LYS A 465 -17.32 -23.02 -27.05
CA LYS A 465 -17.18 -24.48 -27.05
C LYS A 465 -15.72 -24.95 -26.97
N SER A 466 -14.78 -24.18 -27.52
CA SER A 466 -13.35 -24.53 -27.51
C SER A 466 -12.75 -24.31 -26.12
N ALA A 467 -13.09 -23.20 -25.47
CA ALA A 467 -12.67 -22.90 -24.10
C ALA A 467 -13.22 -23.95 -23.12
N LEU A 468 -14.49 -24.35 -23.27
CA LEU A 468 -15.12 -25.39 -22.47
C LEU A 468 -14.42 -26.75 -22.61
N LYS A 469 -14.10 -27.18 -23.83
CA LYS A 469 -13.33 -28.42 -24.06
C LYS A 469 -11.94 -28.34 -23.47
N PHE A 470 -11.26 -27.20 -23.63
CA PHE A 470 -9.90 -27.00 -23.14
C PHE A 470 -9.84 -27.06 -21.61
N ASN A 471 -10.75 -26.37 -20.92
CA ASN A 471 -10.82 -26.39 -19.47
C ASN A 471 -11.27 -27.76 -18.94
N GLY A 472 -12.25 -28.40 -19.59
CA GLY A 472 -12.71 -29.74 -19.24
C GLY A 472 -11.62 -30.81 -19.36
N LYS A 473 -10.85 -30.80 -20.46
CA LYS A 473 -9.68 -31.68 -20.63
C LYS A 473 -8.63 -31.40 -19.56
N GLY A 474 -8.38 -30.13 -19.25
CA GLY A 474 -7.43 -29.78 -18.19
C GLY A 474 -7.84 -30.28 -16.80
N LEU A 475 -9.14 -30.31 -16.47
CA LEU A 475 -9.63 -30.91 -15.22
C LEU A 475 -9.45 -32.43 -15.22
N ILE A 476 -9.69 -33.10 -16.35
CA ILE A 476 -9.49 -34.55 -16.48
C ILE A 476 -8.00 -34.91 -16.36
N GLU A 477 -7.11 -34.13 -16.96
CA GLU A 477 -5.66 -34.33 -16.79
C GLU A 477 -5.22 -34.13 -15.34
N ALA A 478 -5.75 -33.11 -14.65
CA ALA A 478 -5.50 -32.93 -13.22
C ALA A 478 -6.03 -34.12 -12.41
N ALA A 479 -7.17 -34.70 -12.77
CA ALA A 479 -7.72 -35.87 -12.08
C ALA A 479 -6.84 -37.12 -12.22
N LYS A 480 -6.01 -37.24 -13.26
CA LYS A 480 -5.10 -38.40 -13.42
C LYS A 480 -4.02 -38.47 -12.35
N THR A 481 -3.69 -37.37 -11.67
CA THR A 481 -2.75 -37.40 -10.55
C THR A 481 -3.39 -38.01 -9.28
N VAL A 482 -4.72 -38.09 -9.23
CA VAL A 482 -5.50 -38.70 -8.14
C VAL A 482 -6.36 -39.81 -8.75
N ALA A 483 -5.79 -41.00 -8.93
CA ALA A 483 -6.35 -42.08 -9.76
C ALA A 483 -7.85 -42.38 -9.51
N GLU A 484 -8.30 -42.35 -8.25
CA GLU A 484 -9.69 -42.59 -7.86
C GLU A 484 -10.68 -41.48 -8.29
N MET A 485 -10.20 -40.26 -8.59
CA MET A 485 -11.02 -39.12 -9.02
C MET A 485 -11.15 -39.01 -10.54
N VAL A 486 -10.41 -39.79 -11.33
CA VAL A 486 -10.47 -39.75 -12.81
C VAL A 486 -11.87 -40.03 -13.32
N GLY A 487 -12.50 -41.11 -12.82
CA GLY A 487 -13.86 -41.51 -13.22
C GLY A 487 -14.92 -40.46 -12.87
N PRO A 488 -15.03 -40.05 -11.59
CA PRO A 488 -15.96 -39.02 -11.15
C PRO A 488 -15.81 -37.69 -11.91
N VAL A 489 -14.60 -37.14 -12.00
CA VAL A 489 -14.34 -35.86 -12.68
C VAL A 489 -14.67 -35.95 -14.17
N THR A 490 -14.27 -37.04 -14.84
CA THR A 490 -14.59 -37.24 -16.26
C THR A 490 -16.10 -37.30 -16.50
N THR A 491 -16.84 -37.96 -15.60
CA THR A 491 -18.30 -38.09 -15.69
C THR A 491 -18.97 -36.73 -15.50
N ALA A 492 -18.57 -35.97 -14.47
CA ALA A 492 -19.11 -34.64 -14.21
C ALA A 492 -18.82 -33.65 -15.35
N VAL A 493 -17.57 -33.63 -15.86
CA VAL A 493 -17.19 -32.78 -17.02
C VAL A 493 -18.01 -33.13 -18.25
N LYS A 494 -18.19 -34.43 -18.56
CA LYS A 494 -19.02 -34.86 -19.69
C LYS A 494 -20.49 -34.48 -19.51
N GLY A 495 -21.02 -34.54 -18.28
CA GLY A 495 -22.38 -34.13 -17.97
C GLY A 495 -22.64 -32.66 -18.31
N VAL A 496 -21.76 -31.76 -17.86
CA VAL A 496 -21.85 -30.32 -18.18
C VAL A 496 -21.74 -30.07 -19.69
N LEU A 497 -20.75 -30.67 -20.36
CA LEU A 497 -20.55 -30.48 -21.80
C LEU A 497 -21.71 -31.03 -22.65
N ALA A 498 -22.31 -32.14 -22.25
CA ALA A 498 -23.45 -32.73 -22.95
C ALA A 498 -24.68 -31.80 -22.92
N LEU A 499 -24.95 -31.15 -21.78
CA LEU A 499 -26.04 -30.17 -21.65
C LEU A 499 -25.85 -28.96 -22.57
N LEU A 500 -24.59 -28.61 -22.89
CA LEU A 500 -24.23 -27.53 -23.81
C LEU A 500 -24.09 -28.00 -25.27
N GLY A 501 -24.40 -29.26 -25.58
CA GLY A 501 -24.28 -29.83 -26.93
C GLY A 501 -22.83 -29.97 -27.42
N ILE A 502 -21.91 -30.27 -26.50
CA ILE A 502 -20.47 -30.38 -26.77
C ILE A 502 -20.00 -31.81 -26.47
N ALA A 503 -19.37 -32.45 -27.45
CA ALA A 503 -18.64 -33.71 -27.25
C ALA A 503 -17.18 -33.45 -26.85
N LEU A 504 -16.72 -34.11 -25.78
CA LEU A 504 -15.37 -33.97 -25.22
C LEU A 504 -14.28 -34.56 -26.12
#